data_AF-A0A2E6PG42-F1
#
_entry.id   AF-A0A2E6PG42-F1
#
_cell.length_a   1.000
_cell.length_b   1.000
_cell.length_c   1.000
_cell.angle_alpha   90.00
_cell.angle_beta   90.00
_cell.angle_gamma   90.00
#
_symmetry.space_group_name_H-M   'P 1'
#
loop_
_entity.id
_entity.type
_entity.pdbx_description
1 polymer ?
#
loop_
_entity_poly.entity_id
_entity_poly.type
_entity_poly.pdbx_seq_one_letter_code
_entity_poly.pdbx_strand_id
1 'polypeptide(L)' 'AHRRDAFDAAEFIMDYLKSKAPFWKKQFTGKDSQWIESRECDDEAIARW' A
#
# COMPACT_ATOMS: atom_id res chain seq x y z
N ALA A 1 0.05 24.88 -12.64
CA ALA A 1 -0.28 24.43 -11.28
C ALA A 1 -1.78 24.18 -11.20
N HIS A 2 -2.25 23.07 -11.76
CA HIS A 2 -3.68 22.81 -11.92
C HIS A 2 -3.93 21.32 -11.89
N ARG A 3 -4.48 20.80 -10.78
CA ARG A 3 -5.02 19.45 -10.50
C ARG A 3 -4.15 18.22 -10.80
N ARG A 4 -3.38 18.22 -11.89
CA ARG A 4 -2.51 17.14 -12.34
C ARG A 4 -1.40 16.91 -11.32
N ASP A 5 -0.69 17.98 -10.96
CA ASP A 5 0.33 17.96 -9.89
C ASP A 5 -0.22 17.43 -8.55
N ALA A 6 -1.50 17.64 -8.25
CA ALA A 6 -2.13 17.13 -7.03
C ALA A 6 -2.49 15.64 -7.10
N PHE A 7 -2.91 15.16 -8.28
CA PHE A 7 -3.14 13.73 -8.51
C PHE A 7 -1.83 12.96 -8.55
N ASP A 8 -0.81 13.50 -9.23
CA ASP A 8 0.52 12.89 -9.31
C ASP A 8 1.15 12.78 -7.90
N ALA A 9 1.02 13.82 -7.07
CA ALA A 9 1.48 13.77 -5.68
C ALA A 9 0.70 12.75 -4.83
N ALA A 10 -0.63 12.65 -5.02
CA ALA A 10 -1.45 11.68 -4.30
C ALA A 10 -1.11 10.23 -4.71
N GLU A 11 -0.83 9.99 -6.00
CA GLU A 11 -0.40 8.70 -6.53
C GLU A 11 0.95 8.29 -5.94
N PHE A 12 1.94 9.21 -5.95
CA PHE A 12 3.24 9.00 -5.34
C PHE A 12 3.13 8.63 -3.84
N ILE A 13 2.31 9.35 -3.07
CA ILE A 13 2.11 9.08 -1.64
C ILE A 13 1.52 7.67 -1.43
N MET A 14 0.55 7.26 -2.26
CA MET A 14 -0.09 5.96 -2.15
C MET A 14 0.85 4.81 -2.51
N ASP A 15 1.67 4.98 -3.54
CA ASP A 15 2.64 3.97 -3.96
C ASP A 15 3.78 3.83 -2.94
N TYR A 16 4.25 4.94 -2.37
CA TYR A 16 5.22 4.91 -1.28
C TYR A 16 4.65 4.24 -0.03
N LEU A 17 3.41 4.58 0.34
CA LEU A 17 2.76 4.03 1.53
C LEU A 17 2.49 2.53 1.39
N LYS A 18 2.07 2.04 0.24
CA LYS A 18 1.80 0.61 0.04
C LYS A 18 3.07 -0.23 0.01
N SER A 19 4.16 0.31 -0.54
CA SER A 19 5.37 -0.47 -0.79
C SER A 19 6.41 -0.44 0.33
N LYS A 20 6.48 0.65 1.11
CA LYS A 20 7.50 0.82 2.15
C LYS A 20 6.97 0.78 3.57
N ALA A 21 5.66 0.96 3.79
CA ALA A 21 5.12 0.91 5.13
C ALA A 21 4.69 -0.52 5.48
N PRO A 22 5.29 -1.12 6.53
CA PRO A 22 4.91 -2.46 6.93
C PRO A 22 3.57 -2.37 7.68
N PHE A 23 2.49 -2.63 6.96
CA PHE A 23 1.18 -2.82 7.54
C PHE A 23 0.96 -4.31 7.83
N TRP A 24 0.34 -4.61 8.96
CA TRP A 24 -0.11 -5.95 9.27
C TRP A 24 -1.61 -5.94 9.48
N LYS A 25 -2.33 -6.70 8.66
CA LYS A 25 -3.77 -6.82 8.77
C LYS A 25 -4.09 -8.04 9.62
N LYS A 26 -4.62 -7.81 10.82
CA LYS A 26 -5.13 -8.89 11.66
C LYS A 26 -6.54 -9.25 11.20
N GLN A 27 -6.71 -10.47 10.69
CA GLN A 27 -8.04 -10.99 10.36
C GLN A 27 -8.57 -11.82 11.53
N PHE A 28 -9.83 -11.57 11.86
CA PHE A 28 -10.58 -12.35 12.83
C PHE A 28 -11.58 -13.23 12.09
N THR A 29 -11.46 -14.54 12.26
CA THR A 29 -12.35 -15.52 11.67
C THR A 29 -12.96 -16.34 12.80
N GLY A 30 -14.09 -15.87 13.35
CA GLY A 30 -14.91 -16.59 14.34
C GLY A 30 -14.19 -16.99 15.63
N LYS A 31 -13.40 -18.08 15.58
CA LYS A 31 -12.64 -18.62 16.71
C LYS A 31 -11.14 -18.30 16.67
N ASP A 32 -10.60 -17.96 15.51
CA ASP A 32 -9.15 -17.77 15.33
C ASP A 32 -8.82 -16.37 14.81
N SER A 33 -7.68 -15.85 15.24
CA SER A 33 -7.12 -14.61 14.71
C SER A 33 -5.77 -14.88 14.09
N GLN A 34 -5.61 -14.56 12.81
CA GLN A 34 -4.37 -14.73 12.07
C GLN A 34 -3.87 -13.38 11.56
N TRP A 35 -2.56 -13.18 11.63
CA TRP A 35 -1.91 -12.06 10.97
C TRP A 35 -1.74 -12.40 9.50
N ILE A 36 -2.33 -11.59 8.64
CA ILE A 36 -2.14 -11.71 7.20
C ILE A 36 -0.84 -10.98 6.85
N GLU A 37 0.04 -11.67 6.15
CA GLU A 37 1.25 -11.10 5.57
C GLU A 37 0.86 -10.15 4.42
N SER A 38 1.50 -8.97 4.39
CA SER A 38 1.24 -8.00 3.32
C SER A 38 1.73 -8.57 2.00
N ARG A 39 0.86 -8.50 0.98
CA ARG A 39 1.11 -9.07 -0.35
C ARG A 39 2.37 -8.44 -0.97
N GLU A 40 3.28 -9.27 -1.46
CA GLU A 40 4.46 -8.91 -2.28
C GLU A 40 4.09 -8.33 -3.68
N CYS A 41 2.87 -7.84 -3.87
CA CYS A 41 2.42 -7.28 -5.15
C CYS A 41 2.82 -5.80 -5.33
N ASP A 42 3.42 -5.19 -4.29
CA ASP A 42 3.74 -3.75 -4.24
C ASP A 42 5.16 -3.41 -4.77
N ASP A 43 5.99 -4.39 -5.12
CA ASP A 43 7.35 -4.16 -5.62
C ASP A 43 7.38 -3.64 -7.07
N GLU A 44 6.44 -4.06 -7.93
CA GLU A 44 6.35 -3.57 -9.31
C GLU A 44 5.92 -2.09 -9.39
N ALA A 45 5.17 -1.60 -8.40
CA ALA A 45 4.74 -0.20 -8.33
C ALA A 45 5.91 0.76 -8.06
N ILE A 46 6.91 0.34 -7.27
CA ILE A 46 8.14 1.12 -7.05
C ILE A 46 8.96 1.22 -8.34
N ALA A 47 9.02 0.18 -9.16
CA ALA A 47 9.85 0.17 -10.38
C ALA A 47 9.33 1.12 -11.48
N ARG A 48 8.08 1.58 -11.37
CA ARG A 48 7.44 2.46 -12.36
C ARG A 48 7.74 3.96 -12.13
N TRP A 49 8.24 4.32 -10.95
CA TRP A 49 8.66 5.67 -10.58
C TRP A 49 10.18 5.78 -10.52
#